data_AF-A0A4Q6BLM3-F1
#
_entry.id   AF-A0A4Q6BLM3-F1
#
_cell.length_a   1.000
_cell.length_b   1.000
_cell.length_c   1.000
_cell.angle_alpha   90.00
_cell.angle_beta   90.00
_cell.angle_gamma   90.00
#
_symmetry.space_group_name_H-M   'P 1'
#
loop_
_entity.id
_entity.type
_entity.pdbx_description
1 polymer ?
#
loop_
_entity_poly.entity_id
_entity_poly.type
_entity_poly.pdbx_seq_one_letter_code
_entity_poly.pdbx_strand_id
1 'polypeptide(L)'
;YARSEALKRSSRVEVCASADRADCSGSAAWGDGWIVFNDANGNGSAEADELLRVWEPPGGGVRITSNVPNAIYTGMGMAVLPAGVASASFLTTHDNCSGGNARNSTLSLSGTLQTQKTTDGCP
;
A
#
# COMPACT_ATOMS: atom_id res chain seq x y z
N TYR A 1 6.06 4.03 6.16
CA TYR A 1 6.34 5.41 5.69
C TYR A 1 5.08 6.26 5.69
N ALA A 2 4.04 5.92 4.93
CA ALA A 2 2.80 6.72 4.86
C ALA A 2 2.20 7.08 6.24
N ARG A 3 2.03 6.10 7.15
CA ARG A 3 1.55 6.35 8.51
C ARG A 3 2.36 7.39 9.29
N SER A 4 3.69 7.32 9.22
CA SER A 4 4.54 8.27 9.93
C SER A 4 4.46 9.67 9.32
N GLU A 5 4.28 9.78 8.01
CA GLU A 5 4.09 11.08 7.36
C GLU A 5 2.74 11.70 7.70
N ALA A 6 1.67 10.90 7.75
CA ALA A 6 0.35 11.36 8.18
C ALA A 6 0.39 11.96 9.58
N LEU A 7 1.05 11.26 10.52
CA LEU A 7 1.21 11.73 11.91
C LEU A 7 2.04 13.02 12.00
N LYS A 8 3.18 13.10 11.30
CA LYS A 8 4.05 14.29 11.33
C LYS A 8 3.36 15.52 10.76
N ARG A 9 2.55 15.35 9.72
CA ARG A 9 1.85 16.44 9.02
C ARG A 9 0.49 16.76 9.63
N SER A 10 0.00 15.92 10.53
CA SER A 10 -1.38 15.97 11.02
C SER A 10 -2.40 16.05 9.86
N SER A 11 -2.10 15.34 8.77
CA SER A 11 -2.81 15.42 7.48
C SER A 11 -3.10 14.02 6.94
N ARG A 12 -4.03 13.95 5.97
CA ARG A 12 -4.33 12.73 5.22
C ARG A 12 -3.16 12.45 4.27
N VAL A 13 -2.63 11.23 4.34
CA VAL A 13 -1.58 10.74 3.45
C VAL A 13 -2.08 9.45 2.81
N GLU A 14 -2.07 9.41 1.49
CA GLU A 14 -2.52 8.28 0.72
C GLU A 14 -1.34 7.46 0.20
N VAL A 15 -1.52 6.15 0.14
CA VAL A 15 -0.64 5.20 -0.54
C VAL A 15 -1.47 4.42 -1.55
N CYS A 16 -1.02 4.35 -2.79
CA CYS A 16 -1.74 3.64 -3.85
C CYS A 16 -0.78 2.98 -4.84
N ALA A 17 -1.23 1.90 -5.45
CA ALA A 17 -0.50 1.26 -6.55
C ALA A 17 -0.44 2.20 -7.76
N SER A 18 0.73 2.30 -8.37
CA SER A 18 1.00 3.21 -9.48
C SER A 18 1.99 2.58 -10.45
N ALA A 19 1.71 2.66 -11.74
CA ALA A 19 2.59 2.16 -12.81
C ALA A 19 3.41 3.29 -13.47
N ASP A 20 2.88 4.52 -13.44
CA ASP A 20 3.52 5.71 -14.03
C ASP A 20 4.32 6.53 -13.02
N ARG A 21 4.25 6.18 -11.72
CA ARG A 21 4.94 6.85 -10.61
C ARG A 21 4.47 8.28 -10.36
N ALA A 22 3.33 8.66 -10.94
CA ALA A 22 2.74 9.98 -10.78
C ALA A 22 1.32 9.88 -10.22
N ASP A 23 0.53 8.94 -10.73
CA ASP A 23 -0.89 8.82 -10.42
C ASP A 23 -1.25 7.45 -9.82
N CYS A 24 -2.34 7.41 -9.07
CA CYS A 24 -2.92 6.16 -8.63
C CYS A 24 -3.51 5.41 -9.81
N SER A 25 -3.11 4.15 -10.00
CA SER A 25 -3.59 3.31 -11.12
C SER A 25 -5.08 2.94 -11.03
N GLY A 26 -5.71 3.14 -9.88
CA GLY A 26 -7.07 2.65 -9.58
C GLY A 26 -7.18 1.12 -9.49
N SER A 27 -6.07 0.40 -9.63
CA SER A 27 -5.99 -1.06 -9.62
C SER A 27 -5.16 -1.56 -8.44
N ALA A 28 -5.30 -2.84 -8.08
CA ALA A 28 -4.48 -3.46 -7.02
C ALA A 28 -3.13 -3.99 -7.53
N ALA A 29 -2.56 -3.36 -8.56
CA ALA A 29 -1.30 -3.76 -9.21
C ALA A 29 -0.05 -3.26 -8.46
N TRP A 30 0.07 -3.61 -7.18
CA TRP A 30 1.20 -3.19 -6.32
C TRP A 30 2.57 -3.73 -6.77
N GLY A 31 2.59 -4.70 -7.69
CA GLY A 31 3.81 -5.18 -8.33
C GLY A 31 4.44 -4.19 -9.31
N ASP A 32 3.69 -3.22 -9.83
CA ASP A 32 4.18 -2.20 -10.77
C ASP A 32 4.82 -1.00 -10.05
N GLY A 33 4.78 -1.00 -8.72
CA GLY A 33 5.20 0.10 -7.88
C GLY A 33 4.02 0.77 -7.16
N TRP A 34 4.35 1.72 -6.32
CA TRP A 34 3.37 2.50 -5.58
C TRP A 34 3.94 3.86 -5.21
N ILE A 35 3.03 4.79 -4.96
CA ILE A 35 3.36 6.15 -4.53
C ILE A 35 2.73 6.45 -3.18
N VAL A 36 3.31 7.44 -2.50
CA VAL A 36 2.77 8.04 -1.29
C VAL A 36 2.74 9.54 -1.48
N PHE A 37 1.59 10.17 -1.22
CA PHE A 37 1.38 11.60 -1.38
C PHE A 37 0.49 12.16 -0.26
N ASN A 38 0.62 13.46 0.00
CA ASN A 38 -0.14 14.16 1.02
C ASN A 38 -1.42 14.77 0.45
N ASP A 39 -2.47 13.97 0.37
CA ASP A 39 -3.80 14.39 -0.07
C ASP A 39 -4.52 15.25 0.98
N ALA A 40 -4.04 16.47 1.19
CA ALA A 40 -4.61 17.41 2.15
C ALA A 40 -5.99 17.90 1.72
N ASN A 41 -6.26 17.90 0.41
CA ASN A 41 -7.48 18.40 -0.19
C ASN A 41 -8.60 17.34 -0.24
N GLY A 42 -8.26 16.05 -0.10
CA GLY A 42 -9.18 14.91 -0.01
C GLY A 42 -9.69 14.39 -1.37
N ASN A 43 -9.04 14.75 -2.48
CA ASN A 43 -9.49 14.39 -3.83
C ASN A 43 -9.01 13.00 -4.30
N GLY A 44 -8.12 12.35 -3.56
CA GLY A 44 -7.55 11.04 -3.88
C GLY A 44 -6.72 11.00 -5.17
N SER A 45 -6.27 12.16 -5.66
CA SER A 45 -5.40 12.31 -6.83
C SER A 45 -4.06 12.85 -6.37
N ALA A 46 -2.97 12.40 -6.99
CA ALA A 46 -1.63 12.84 -6.61
C ALA A 46 -1.21 14.03 -7.46
N GLU A 47 -0.96 15.18 -6.84
CA GLU A 47 -0.35 16.32 -7.51
C GLU A 47 1.18 16.32 -7.32
N ALA A 48 1.88 16.98 -8.24
CA ALA A 48 3.35 16.99 -8.28
C ALA A 48 3.99 17.55 -7.00
N ASP A 49 3.34 18.51 -6.34
CA ASP A 49 3.78 19.10 -5.08
C ASP A 49 3.32 18.32 -3.84
N GLU A 50 2.36 17.40 -3.98
CA GLU A 50 1.88 16.54 -2.91
C GLU A 50 2.66 15.22 -2.79
N LEU A 51 3.38 14.83 -3.85
CA LEU A 51 4.14 13.58 -3.91
C LEU A 51 5.25 13.52 -2.86
N LEU A 52 5.14 12.57 -1.92
CA LEU A 52 6.11 12.40 -0.83
C LEU A 52 7.18 11.37 -1.16
N ARG A 53 6.78 10.26 -1.82
CA ARG A 53 7.71 9.18 -2.16
C ARG A 53 7.17 8.25 -3.23
N VAL A 54 8.09 7.76 -4.06
CA VAL A 54 7.85 6.76 -5.11
C VAL A 54 8.61 5.49 -4.79
N TRP A 55 8.00 4.34 -5.05
CA TRP A 55 8.66 3.04 -5.09
C TRP A 55 8.49 2.42 -6.47
N GLU A 56 9.61 2.04 -7.06
CA GLU A 56 9.66 1.27 -8.30
C GLU A 56 9.19 -0.18 -8.07
N PRO A 57 8.85 -0.91 -9.15
CA PRO A 57 8.62 -2.35 -9.07
C PRO A 57 9.73 -3.04 -8.25
N PRO A 58 9.38 -3.94 -7.30
CA PRO A 58 10.38 -4.59 -6.45
C PRO A 58 11.38 -5.44 -7.24
N GLY A 59 11.03 -5.86 -8.46
CA GLY A 59 11.90 -6.64 -9.33
C GLY A 59 12.25 -8.03 -8.78
N GLY A 60 13.22 -8.68 -9.41
CA GLY A 60 13.83 -9.91 -8.88
C GLY A 60 12.87 -11.07 -8.62
N GLY A 61 11.77 -11.18 -9.37
CA GLY A 61 10.78 -12.26 -9.20
C GLY A 61 9.85 -12.09 -7.99
N VAL A 62 9.87 -10.93 -7.32
CA VAL A 62 8.92 -10.60 -6.25
C VAL A 62 7.57 -10.25 -6.87
N ARG A 63 6.49 -10.82 -6.32
CA ARG A 63 5.10 -10.48 -6.68
C ARG A 63 4.36 -9.99 -5.45
N ILE A 64 3.55 -8.95 -5.63
CA ILE A 64 2.68 -8.40 -4.59
C ILE A 64 1.25 -8.42 -5.12
N THR A 65 0.36 -9.12 -4.42
CA THR A 65 -1.08 -9.08 -4.69
C THR A 65 -1.80 -8.44 -3.51
N SER A 66 -2.88 -7.72 -3.79
CA SER A 66 -3.67 -7.04 -2.77
C SER A 66 -5.15 -7.05 -3.10
N ASN A 67 -5.98 -6.90 -2.07
CA ASN A 67 -7.42 -6.71 -2.20
C ASN A 67 -7.83 -5.22 -2.29
N VAL A 68 -6.89 -4.28 -2.23
CA VAL A 68 -7.17 -2.84 -2.33
C VAL A 68 -6.25 -2.17 -3.37
N PRO A 69 -6.72 -1.13 -4.08
CA PRO A 69 -5.87 -0.30 -4.94
C PRO A 69 -5.11 0.77 -4.16
N ASN A 70 -5.63 1.18 -3.00
CA ASN A 70 -5.10 2.25 -2.17
C ASN A 70 -5.44 2.04 -0.68
N ALA A 71 -4.72 2.77 0.17
CA ALA A 71 -5.03 2.94 1.58
C ALA A 71 -4.65 4.35 2.02
N ILE A 72 -5.40 4.89 2.98
CA ILE A 72 -5.24 6.25 3.45
C ILE A 72 -4.89 6.21 4.93
N TYR A 73 -3.90 6.97 5.35
CA TYR A 73 -3.64 7.23 6.76
C TYR A 73 -4.14 8.63 7.13
N THR A 74 -4.93 8.73 8.19
CA THR A 74 -5.36 10.03 8.75
C THR A 74 -4.25 10.64 9.61
N GLY A 75 -4.38 11.94 9.94
CA GLY A 75 -3.46 12.63 10.85
C GLY A 75 -3.38 12.02 12.27
N MET A 76 -4.33 11.16 12.64
CA MET A 76 -4.33 10.41 13.90
C MET A 76 -3.72 9.00 13.76
N GLY A 77 -3.23 8.65 12.57
CA GLY A 77 -2.56 7.38 12.28
C GLY A 77 -3.49 6.17 12.12
N MET A 78 -4.80 6.39 11.99
CA MET A 78 -5.78 5.37 11.60
C MET A 78 -5.79 5.18 10.09
N ALA A 79 -6.21 4.00 9.62
CA ALA A 79 -6.35 3.72 8.20
C ALA A 79 -7.81 3.86 7.75
N VAL A 80 -8.00 4.48 6.59
CA VAL A 80 -9.25 4.45 5.83
C VAL A 80 -9.00 3.63 4.57
N LEU A 81 -9.88 2.64 4.35
CA LEU A 81 -9.82 1.70 3.23
C LEU A 81 -11.03 1.90 2.31
N PRO A 82 -10.98 1.38 1.07
CA PRO A 82 -12.14 1.38 0.18
C PRO A 82 -13.39 0.79 0.84
N ALA A 83 -14.57 1.24 0.39
CA ALA A 83 -15.84 0.80 0.95
C ALA A 83 -15.98 -0.72 0.90
N GLY A 84 -16.45 -1.32 2.01
CA GLY A 84 -16.62 -2.76 2.13
C GLY A 84 -15.35 -3.54 2.52
N VAL A 85 -14.21 -2.88 2.69
CA VAL A 85 -12.94 -3.52 3.06
C VAL A 85 -12.70 -3.41 4.57
N ALA A 86 -12.71 -4.54 5.26
CA ALA A 86 -12.44 -4.60 6.71
C ALA A 86 -10.92 -4.54 7.04
N SER A 87 -10.09 -5.05 6.14
CA SER A 87 -8.63 -4.98 6.22
C SER A 87 -8.03 -5.08 4.82
N ALA A 88 -6.90 -4.39 4.62
CA ALA A 88 -6.12 -4.52 3.39
C ALA A 88 -5.06 -5.60 3.59
N SER A 89 -5.00 -6.56 2.67
CA SER A 89 -3.96 -7.59 2.64
C SER A 89 -2.99 -7.30 1.50
N PHE A 90 -1.71 -7.54 1.76
CA PHE A 90 -0.64 -7.46 0.78
C PHE A 90 0.14 -8.77 0.86
N LEU A 91 -0.18 -9.69 -0.04
CA LEU A 91 0.50 -10.98 -0.14
C LEU A 91 1.73 -10.80 -1.03
N THR A 92 2.90 -10.92 -0.41
CA THR A 92 4.20 -10.88 -1.09
C THR A 92 4.72 -12.29 -1.26
N THR A 93 4.95 -12.67 -2.51
CA THR A 93 5.56 -13.94 -2.91
C THR A 93 6.80 -13.69 -3.75
N HIS A 94 7.54 -14.76 -4.03
CA HIS A 94 8.68 -14.74 -4.92
C HIS A 94 8.56 -15.93 -5.88
N ASP A 95 9.07 -15.82 -7.10
CA ASP A 95 9.01 -16.89 -8.12
C ASP A 95 9.44 -18.26 -7.59
N ASN A 96 10.55 -18.29 -6.87
CA ASN A 96 11.11 -19.49 -6.24
C ASN A 96 10.60 -19.74 -4.82
N CYS A 97 9.47 -19.16 -4.42
CA CYS A 97 8.96 -19.38 -3.06
C CYS A 97 8.42 -20.80 -2.92
N SER A 98 8.69 -21.40 -1.77
CA SER A 98 8.18 -22.72 -1.39
C SER A 98 7.87 -22.74 0.10
N GLY A 99 6.85 -23.52 0.49
CA GLY A 99 6.41 -23.60 1.87
C GLY A 99 5.98 -22.23 2.45
N GLY A 100 6.22 -22.02 3.76
CA GLY A 100 5.78 -20.83 4.51
C GLY A 100 6.61 -19.55 4.28
N ASN A 101 7.20 -19.38 3.10
CA ASN A 101 8.11 -18.28 2.79
C ASN A 101 7.43 -17.06 2.19
N ALA A 102 6.14 -17.15 1.83
CA ALA A 102 5.34 -15.97 1.52
C ALA A 102 5.09 -15.13 2.77
N ARG A 103 4.85 -13.83 2.54
CA ARG A 103 4.54 -12.87 3.59
C ARG A 103 3.20 -12.22 3.31
N ASN A 104 2.28 -12.31 4.26
CA ASN A 104 1.05 -11.55 4.20
C ASN A 104 1.17 -10.38 5.17
N SER A 105 1.11 -9.16 4.64
CA SER A 105 1.05 -7.93 5.41
C SER A 105 -0.39 -7.45 5.46
N THR A 106 -0.98 -7.40 6.66
CA THR A 106 -2.37 -6.98 6.86
C THR A 106 -2.40 -5.62 7.53
N LEU A 107 -3.05 -4.67 6.88
CA LEU A 107 -3.38 -3.36 7.42
C LEU A 107 -4.81 -3.37 7.97
N SER A 108 -4.95 -3.08 9.26
CA SER A 108 -6.26 -2.89 9.88
C SER A 108 -6.68 -1.41 9.88
N LEU A 109 -7.97 -1.15 10.11
CA LEU A 109 -8.53 0.21 10.24
C LEU A 109 -7.90 1.03 11.39
N SER A 110 -7.32 0.38 12.40
CA SER A 110 -6.52 1.07 13.44
C SER A 110 -5.21 1.66 12.92
N GLY A 111 -4.86 1.41 11.65
CA GLY A 111 -3.63 1.84 11.01
C GLY A 111 -2.41 0.97 11.35
N THR A 112 -2.61 -0.16 12.02
CA THR A 112 -1.54 -1.12 12.29
C THR A 112 -1.29 -2.01 11.09
N LEU A 113 -0.03 -2.11 10.67
CA LEU A 113 0.44 -3.04 9.64
C LEU A 113 1.15 -4.20 10.33
N GLN A 114 0.60 -5.40 10.19
CA GLN A 114 1.14 -6.63 10.77
C GLN A 114 1.62 -7.53 9.63
N THR A 115 2.81 -8.11 9.75
CA THR A 115 3.35 -9.03 8.73
C THR A 115 3.51 -10.41 9.31
N GLN A 116 2.98 -11.42 8.62
CA GLN A 116 3.04 -12.82 9.03
C GLN A 116 3.59 -13.69 7.90
N LYS A 117 4.23 -14.81 8.27
CA LYS A 117 4.55 -15.87 7.31
C LYS A 117 3.25 -16.56 6.90
N THR A 118 3.14 -16.92 5.64
CA THR A 118 2.05 -17.75 5.14
C THR A 118 2.56 -18.76 4.12
N THR A 119 1.81 -19.83 3.93
CA THR A 119 1.96 -20.78 2.82
C THR A 119 1.15 -20.36 1.59
N ASP A 120 0.28 -19.35 1.72
CA ASP A 120 -0.57 -18.89 0.63
C ASP A 120 0.23 -18.32 -0.55
N GLY A 121 -0.17 -18.67 -1.78
CA GLY A 121 0.39 -18.12 -3.01
C GLY A 121 1.77 -18.64 -3.41
N CYS A 122 2.38 -19.54 -2.63
CA CYS A 122 3.52 -20.34 -3.06
C CYS A 122 3.04 -21.70 -3.60
N PRO A 123 3.71 -22.25 -4.63
CA PRO A 123 3.52 -23.64 -5.05
C PRO A 123 3.77 -24.67 -3.94
#